data_AF-A0A8H3DZT7-F1
#
_entry.id   AF-A0A8H3DZT7-F1
#
_cell.length_a   1.000
_cell.length_b   1.000
_cell.length_c   1.000
_cell.angle_alpha   90.00
_cell.angle_beta   90.00
_cell.angle_gamma   90.00
#
_symmetry.space_group_name_H-M   'P 1'
#
loop_
_entity.id
_entity.type
_entity.pdbx_description
1 polymer ?
#
loop_
_entity_poly.entity_id
_entity_poly.type
_entity_poly.pdbx_seq_one_letter_code
_entity_poly.pdbx_strand_id
1 'polypeptide(L)'
;MAAPKVASEFAAANEAYVKNYGGKLPLPPTRQVAIVTCMDARIDPIASLGLKEGDAHVIRNAGGRASEAIRSIVISQRLLGTTEVVLFHHTDCGMLTFSDQDIRNKLKEAEGPAVAPYADQIAFLSFSSLEQSVKEDVEYIKSHPLVLKDAKVSGWVHEVETGKIRQVV
;
A
#
# COMPACT_ATOMS: atom_id res chain seq x y z
N MET A 1 -15.32 -4.97 28.31
CA MET A 1 -14.29 -4.31 27.47
C MET A 1 -14.78 -2.90 27.17
N ALA A 2 -14.00 -1.86 27.48
CA ALA A 2 -14.38 -0.49 27.12
C ALA A 2 -14.37 -0.36 25.58
N ALA A 3 -15.35 0.35 25.01
CA ALA A 3 -15.35 0.63 23.58
C ALA A 3 -14.04 1.34 23.18
N PRO A 4 -13.41 1.02 22.03
CA PRO A 4 -12.20 1.68 21.60
C PRO A 4 -12.45 3.18 21.39
N LYS A 5 -11.68 4.04 22.06
CA LYS A 5 -11.90 5.50 22.14
C LYS A 5 -12.02 6.17 20.75
N VAL A 6 -11.22 5.74 19.78
CA VAL A 6 -11.21 6.32 18.41
C VAL A 6 -12.31 5.73 17.52
N ALA A 7 -12.61 4.43 17.66
CA ALA A 7 -13.59 3.77 16.79
C ALA A 7 -14.99 4.38 16.92
N SER A 8 -15.35 4.89 18.11
CA SER A 8 -16.60 5.61 18.32
C SER A 8 -16.70 6.92 17.53
N GLU A 9 -15.59 7.56 17.18
CA GLU A 9 -15.58 8.81 16.41
C GLU A 9 -15.92 8.57 14.93
N PHE A 10 -15.61 7.38 14.41
CA PHE A 10 -15.84 7.04 12.99
C PHE A 10 -17.33 7.03 12.62
N ALA A 11 -18.22 6.63 13.53
CA ALA A 11 -19.66 6.66 13.28
C ALA A 11 -20.13 8.11 13.02
N ALA A 12 -19.72 9.04 13.88
CA ALA A 12 -20.07 10.45 13.74
C ALA A 12 -19.45 11.09 12.49
N ALA A 13 -18.19 10.78 12.17
CA ALA A 13 -17.55 11.25 10.94
C ALA A 13 -18.26 10.73 9.68
N ASN A 14 -18.67 9.45 9.69
CA ASN A 14 -19.39 8.85 8.58
C ASN A 14 -20.78 9.47 8.35
N GLU A 15 -21.49 9.82 9.43
CA GLU A 15 -22.77 10.56 9.31
C GLU A 15 -22.59 11.91 8.60
N ALA A 16 -21.46 12.59 8.80
CA ALA A 16 -21.16 13.81 8.06
C ALA A 16 -20.82 13.53 6.58
N TYR A 17 -20.06 12.47 6.31
CA TYR A 17 -19.70 12.05 4.95
C TYR A 17 -20.93 11.69 4.10
N VAL A 18 -21.85 10.89 4.63
CA VAL A 18 -23.03 10.40 3.89
C VAL A 18 -23.96 11.53 3.42
N LYS A 19 -23.97 12.68 4.09
CA LYS A 19 -24.78 13.85 3.67
C LYS A 19 -24.45 14.34 2.26
N ASN A 20 -23.22 14.11 1.80
CA ASN A 20 -22.75 14.50 0.46
C ASN A 20 -22.44 13.29 -0.43
N TYR A 21 -22.79 12.07 0.01
CA TYR A 21 -22.48 10.85 -0.73
C TYR A 21 -23.42 10.68 -1.93
N GLY A 22 -22.86 10.74 -3.14
CA GLY A 22 -23.62 10.66 -4.38
C GLY A 22 -24.09 9.25 -4.73
N GLY A 23 -23.38 8.21 -4.26
CA GLY A 23 -23.65 6.80 -4.55
C GLY A 23 -23.66 6.44 -6.04
N LYS A 24 -23.72 5.13 -6.34
CA LYS A 24 -23.88 4.55 -7.69
C LYS A 24 -22.69 4.74 -8.65
N LEU A 25 -21.52 4.24 -8.25
CA LEU A 25 -20.39 4.06 -9.16
C LEU A 25 -20.31 2.60 -9.63
N PRO A 26 -19.86 2.34 -10.87
CA PRO A 26 -19.61 0.99 -11.33
C PRO A 26 -18.48 0.34 -10.53
N LEU A 27 -18.47 -1.00 -10.46
CA LEU A 27 -17.44 -1.75 -9.74
C LEU A 27 -16.04 -1.61 -10.38
N PRO A 28 -15.85 -1.69 -11.72
CA PRO A 28 -14.54 -1.49 -12.33
C PRO A 28 -14.02 -0.04 -12.18
N PRO A 29 -12.74 0.17 -11.85
CA PRO A 29 -12.15 1.50 -11.78
C PRO A 29 -12.19 2.23 -13.13
N THR A 30 -12.70 3.46 -13.15
CA THR A 30 -12.93 4.22 -14.39
C THR A 30 -11.64 4.59 -15.11
N ARG A 31 -10.53 4.79 -14.39
CA ARG A 31 -9.21 5.06 -14.96
C ARG A 31 -8.37 3.81 -15.23
N GLN A 32 -8.92 2.62 -14.94
CA GLN A 32 -8.23 1.34 -15.17
C GLN A 32 -6.84 1.25 -14.50
N VAL A 33 -6.66 1.89 -13.35
CA VAL A 33 -5.38 1.95 -12.64
C VAL A 33 -5.48 1.32 -11.25
N ALA A 34 -4.43 0.58 -10.87
CA ALA A 34 -4.20 0.12 -9.51
C ALA A 34 -3.01 0.87 -8.90
N ILE A 35 -3.24 1.56 -7.79
CA ILE A 35 -2.21 2.21 -6.99
C ILE A 35 -1.73 1.22 -5.92
N VAL A 36 -0.42 1.05 -5.81
CA VAL A 36 0.22 0.32 -4.70
C VAL A 36 1.01 1.34 -3.89
N THR A 37 0.73 1.47 -2.60
CA THR A 37 1.43 2.45 -1.75
C THR A 37 1.52 1.99 -0.29
N CYS A 38 2.30 2.70 0.52
CA CYS A 38 2.46 2.39 1.93
C CYS A 38 1.19 2.70 2.75
N MET A 39 1.02 2.00 3.87
CA MET A 39 -0.01 2.26 4.89
C MET A 39 0.26 3.52 5.74
N ASP A 40 1.31 4.29 5.43
CA ASP A 40 1.71 5.47 6.18
C ASP A 40 0.55 6.47 6.35
N ALA A 41 0.31 6.87 7.61
CA ALA A 41 -0.83 7.71 7.99
C ALA A 41 -0.76 9.13 7.40
N ARG A 42 0.41 9.57 6.93
CA ARG A 42 0.61 10.90 6.30
C ARG A 42 0.20 10.91 4.83
N ILE A 43 -0.03 9.75 4.24
CA ILE A 43 -0.37 9.62 2.82
C ILE A 43 -1.87 9.42 2.66
N ASP A 44 -2.53 10.43 2.07
CA ASP A 44 -3.85 10.31 1.47
C ASP A 44 -3.67 10.11 -0.05
N PRO A 45 -3.74 8.86 -0.55
CA PRO A 45 -3.53 8.56 -1.97
C PRO A 45 -4.65 9.10 -2.86
N ILE A 46 -5.85 9.32 -2.32
CA ILE A 46 -6.97 9.85 -3.11
C ILE A 46 -6.75 11.33 -3.35
N ALA A 47 -6.55 12.09 -2.26
CA ALA A 47 -6.36 13.55 -2.36
C ALA A 47 -5.05 13.91 -3.07
N SER A 48 -3.93 13.28 -2.72
CA SER A 48 -2.61 13.63 -3.27
C SER A 48 -2.47 13.37 -4.78
N LEU A 49 -3.24 12.43 -5.33
CA LEU A 49 -3.23 12.09 -6.76
C LEU A 49 -4.41 12.71 -7.52
N GLY A 50 -5.26 13.50 -6.85
CA GLY A 50 -6.45 14.10 -7.47
C GLY A 50 -7.47 13.06 -7.96
N LEU A 51 -7.52 11.90 -7.31
CA LEU A 51 -8.45 10.83 -7.62
C LEU A 51 -9.84 11.14 -7.02
N LYS A 52 -10.86 10.60 -7.66
CA LYS A 52 -12.23 10.58 -7.15
C LYS A 52 -12.64 9.16 -6.80
N GLU A 53 -13.74 9.03 -6.06
CA GLU A 53 -14.36 7.72 -5.82
C GLU A 53 -14.61 7.01 -7.16
N GLY A 54 -14.21 5.73 -7.23
CA GLY A 54 -14.33 4.91 -8.44
C GLY A 54 -13.22 5.08 -9.47
N ASP A 55 -12.26 6.01 -9.29
CA ASP A 55 -11.21 6.23 -10.30
C ASP A 55 -10.20 5.08 -10.35
N ALA A 56 -9.77 4.57 -9.19
CA ALA A 56 -8.65 3.65 -9.06
C ALA A 56 -8.88 2.62 -7.95
N HIS A 57 -8.23 1.45 -8.07
CA HIS A 57 -7.98 0.64 -6.87
C HIS A 57 -6.79 1.21 -6.10
N VAL A 58 -6.87 1.19 -4.77
CA VAL A 58 -5.79 1.61 -3.88
C VAL A 58 -5.45 0.46 -2.94
N ILE A 59 -4.28 -0.12 -3.13
CA ILE A 59 -3.76 -1.25 -2.36
C ILE A 59 -2.68 -0.70 -1.42
N ARG A 60 -2.84 -0.92 -0.12
CA ARG A 60 -1.93 -0.40 0.90
C ARG A 60 -1.43 -1.48 1.83
N ASN A 61 -0.13 -1.49 2.11
CA ASN A 61 0.51 -2.34 3.13
C ASN A 61 1.76 -1.66 3.72
N ALA A 62 2.44 -2.32 4.65
CA ALA A 62 3.68 -1.81 5.24
C ALA A 62 4.77 -1.70 4.15
N GLY A 63 5.22 -0.47 3.88
CA GLY A 63 6.23 -0.19 2.85
C GLY A 63 5.72 -0.08 1.42
N GLY A 64 4.46 -0.44 1.12
CA GLY A 64 3.94 -0.45 -0.25
C GLY A 64 4.48 -1.61 -1.10
N ARG A 65 4.81 -2.73 -0.46
CA ARG A 65 5.53 -3.85 -1.07
C ARG A 65 4.70 -4.58 -2.12
N ALA A 66 5.25 -4.70 -3.32
CA ALA A 66 4.58 -5.32 -4.45
C ALA A 66 4.32 -6.83 -4.25
N SER A 67 5.23 -7.55 -3.59
CA SER A 67 5.11 -8.98 -3.33
C SER A 67 3.88 -9.33 -2.49
N GLU A 68 3.52 -8.48 -1.52
CA GLU A 68 2.31 -8.67 -0.71
C GLU A 68 1.05 -8.15 -1.46
N ALA A 69 1.20 -7.13 -2.31
CA ALA A 69 0.12 -6.59 -3.12
C ALA A 69 -0.28 -7.48 -4.32
N ILE A 70 0.55 -8.46 -4.70
CA ILE A 70 0.42 -9.17 -5.99
C ILE A 70 -0.93 -9.84 -6.19
N ARG A 71 -1.47 -10.47 -5.14
CA ARG A 71 -2.80 -11.10 -5.18
C ARG A 71 -3.88 -10.08 -5.58
N SER A 72 -3.81 -8.87 -5.02
CA SER A 72 -4.76 -7.79 -5.28
C SER A 72 -4.56 -7.19 -6.68
N ILE A 73 -3.31 -7.02 -7.13
CA ILE A 73 -3.00 -6.57 -8.51
C ILE A 73 -3.60 -7.54 -9.53
N VAL A 74 -3.39 -8.85 -9.34
CA VAL A 74 -3.91 -9.88 -10.27
C VAL A 74 -5.44 -9.82 -10.34
N ILE A 75 -6.13 -9.72 -9.19
CA ILE A 75 -7.60 -9.57 -9.18
C ILE A 75 -8.03 -8.29 -9.90
N SER A 76 -7.38 -7.17 -9.58
CA SER A 76 -7.65 -5.87 -10.19
C SER A 76 -7.59 -5.91 -11.71
N GLN A 77 -6.56 -6.56 -12.26
CA GLN A 77 -6.39 -6.68 -13.70
C GLN A 77 -7.34 -7.70 -14.33
N ARG A 78 -7.40 -8.91 -13.77
CA ARG A 78 -8.08 -10.05 -14.41
C ARG A 78 -9.60 -9.98 -14.29
N LEU A 79 -10.11 -9.41 -13.20
CA LEU A 79 -11.55 -9.41 -12.90
C LEU A 79 -12.17 -8.02 -13.00
N LEU A 80 -11.36 -6.96 -12.83
CA LEU A 80 -11.87 -5.59 -12.69
C LEU A 80 -11.28 -4.61 -13.71
N GLY A 81 -10.50 -5.11 -14.68
CA GLY A 81 -10.16 -4.40 -15.91
C GLY A 81 -9.08 -3.33 -15.79
N THR A 82 -8.30 -3.28 -14.71
CA THR A 82 -7.15 -2.36 -14.66
C THR A 82 -6.03 -2.81 -15.59
N THR A 83 -5.39 -1.87 -16.29
CA THR A 83 -4.29 -2.13 -17.24
C THR A 83 -3.00 -1.41 -16.84
N GLU A 84 -3.05 -0.58 -15.79
CA GLU A 84 -1.91 0.20 -15.30
C GLU A 84 -1.71 -0.01 -13.79
N VAL A 85 -0.46 -0.12 -13.37
CA VAL A 85 -0.05 -0.19 -11.96
C VAL A 85 0.92 0.96 -11.66
N VAL A 86 0.60 1.77 -10.65
CA VAL A 86 1.48 2.86 -10.20
C VAL A 86 1.91 2.57 -8.78
N LEU A 87 3.21 2.35 -8.59
CA LEU A 87 3.79 2.01 -7.30
C LEU A 87 4.44 3.24 -6.66
N PHE A 88 4.07 3.52 -5.42
CA PHE A 88 4.60 4.60 -4.61
C PHE A 88 5.23 4.07 -3.33
N HIS A 89 6.53 4.30 -3.14
CA HIS A 89 7.11 4.33 -1.80
C HIS A 89 7.19 5.78 -1.33
N HIS A 90 7.74 6.04 -0.14
CA HIS A 90 7.83 7.40 0.38
C HIS A 90 9.07 7.63 1.24
N THR A 91 9.46 8.90 1.36
CA THR A 91 10.51 9.34 2.30
C THR A 91 10.08 9.12 3.75
N ASP A 92 11.06 8.98 4.64
CA ASP A 92 10.82 8.73 6.07
C ASP A 92 9.89 7.52 6.33
N CYS A 93 10.06 6.45 5.55
CA CYS A 93 9.32 5.21 5.71
C CYS A 93 9.84 4.40 6.90
N GLY A 94 8.93 3.94 7.77
CA GLY A 94 9.28 3.10 8.91
C GLY A 94 10.05 1.83 8.51
N MET A 95 9.81 1.29 7.31
CA MET A 95 10.47 0.09 6.79
C MET A 95 11.97 0.28 6.49
N LEU A 96 12.49 1.51 6.52
CA LEU A 96 13.91 1.84 6.43
C LEU A 96 14.64 1.79 7.79
N THR A 97 13.89 1.72 8.89
CA THR A 97 14.45 1.95 10.24
C THR A 97 14.83 0.67 10.98
N PHE A 98 14.58 -0.49 10.38
CA PHE A 98 14.85 -1.80 10.97
C PHE A 98 15.06 -2.85 9.88
N SER A 99 15.68 -3.97 10.26
CA SER A 99 15.72 -5.20 9.46
C SER A 99 14.69 -6.22 9.96
N ASP A 100 14.32 -7.17 9.11
CA ASP A 100 13.46 -8.30 9.50
C ASP A 100 13.98 -9.04 10.74
N GLN A 101 15.30 -9.09 10.95
CA GLN A 101 15.88 -9.72 12.14
C GLN A 101 15.65 -8.89 13.40
N ASP A 102 15.70 -7.57 13.30
CA ASP A 102 15.51 -6.67 14.45
C ASP A 102 14.09 -6.81 15.03
N ILE A 103 13.07 -6.83 14.18
CA ILE A 103 11.68 -7.00 14.64
C ILE A 103 11.44 -8.42 15.18
N ARG A 104 12.03 -9.46 14.59
CA ARG A 104 11.96 -10.84 15.12
C ARG A 104 12.58 -10.93 16.51
N ASN A 105 13.75 -10.33 16.71
CA ASN A 105 14.43 -10.30 18.01
C ASN A 105 13.58 -9.54 19.03
N LYS A 106 13.09 -8.35 18.67
CA LYS A 106 12.24 -7.53 19.54
C LYS A 106 10.98 -8.26 20.00
N LEU A 107 10.33 -9.04 19.12
CA LEU A 107 9.17 -9.85 19.48
C LEU A 107 9.53 -10.97 20.47
N LYS A 108 10.65 -11.66 20.26
CA LYS A 108 11.12 -12.73 21.16
C LYS A 108 11.55 -12.18 22.52
N GLU A 109 12.12 -10.99 22.56
CA GLU A 109 12.49 -10.30 23.81
C GLU A 109 11.27 -9.85 24.60
N ALA A 110 10.23 -9.33 23.92
CA ALA A 110 9.02 -8.83 24.59
C ALA A 110 8.10 -9.96 25.08
N GLU A 111 7.89 -11.00 24.27
CA GLU A 111 6.87 -12.03 24.51
C GLU A 111 7.46 -13.40 24.91
N GLY A 112 8.79 -13.52 24.90
CA GLY A 112 9.52 -14.75 25.20
C GLY A 112 9.70 -15.69 23.99
N PRO A 113 10.50 -16.76 24.14
CA PRO A 113 10.90 -17.62 23.01
C PRO A 113 9.75 -18.39 22.36
N ALA A 114 8.59 -18.53 23.04
CA ALA A 114 7.43 -19.25 22.51
C ALA A 114 6.83 -18.60 21.26
N VAL A 115 7.06 -17.29 21.00
CA VAL A 115 6.55 -16.62 19.79
C VAL A 115 7.42 -16.84 18.56
N ALA A 116 8.62 -17.41 18.71
CA ALA A 116 9.58 -17.57 17.61
C ALA A 116 9.00 -18.28 16.37
N PRO A 117 8.23 -19.39 16.48
CA PRO A 117 7.65 -20.04 15.30
C PRO A 117 6.72 -19.13 14.50
N TYR A 118 6.06 -18.15 15.14
CA TYR A 118 5.17 -17.21 14.46
C TYR A 118 5.96 -16.05 13.84
N ALA A 119 6.90 -15.46 14.59
CA ALA A 119 7.70 -14.33 14.13
C ALA A 119 8.64 -14.72 12.96
N ASP A 120 9.21 -15.92 13.00
CA ASP A 120 10.20 -16.36 12.00
C ASP A 120 9.56 -16.76 10.66
N GLN A 121 8.25 -17.04 10.64
CA GLN A 121 7.51 -17.33 9.41
C GLN A 121 7.04 -16.07 8.67
N ILE A 122 7.08 -14.90 9.31
CA ILE A 122 6.68 -13.64 8.71
C ILE A 122 7.89 -13.04 7.98
N ALA A 123 7.72 -12.82 6.68
CA ALA A 123 8.56 -11.90 5.93
C ALA A 123 8.04 -10.49 6.21
N PHE A 124 8.80 -9.67 6.94
CA PHE A 124 8.40 -8.30 7.26
C PHE A 124 8.71 -7.33 6.12
N LEU A 125 9.50 -7.76 5.13
CA LEU A 125 9.75 -7.04 3.89
C LEU A 125 10.32 -5.63 4.13
N SER A 126 11.21 -5.50 5.13
CA SER A 126 12.04 -4.31 5.32
C SER A 126 12.95 -4.05 4.11
N PHE A 127 13.43 -2.82 3.95
CA PHE A 127 14.37 -2.45 2.89
C PHE A 127 15.32 -1.35 3.37
N SER A 128 16.53 -1.30 2.82
CA SER A 128 17.57 -0.36 3.26
C SER A 128 17.79 0.83 2.32
N SER A 129 17.19 0.81 1.12
CA SER A 129 17.27 1.89 0.15
C SER A 129 15.91 2.13 -0.50
N LEU A 130 15.43 3.37 -0.39
CA LEU A 130 14.10 3.77 -0.86
C LEU A 130 13.96 3.67 -2.38
N GLU A 131 14.89 4.23 -3.14
CA GLU A 131 14.79 4.19 -4.61
C GLU A 131 15.03 2.80 -5.16
N GLN A 132 15.90 2.04 -4.50
CA GLN A 132 16.17 0.66 -4.89
C GLN A 132 14.96 -0.23 -4.64
N SER A 133 14.24 -0.05 -3.51
CA SER A 133 13.02 -0.82 -3.26
C SER A 133 11.91 -0.49 -4.26
N VAL A 134 11.80 0.76 -4.73
CA VAL A 134 10.87 1.10 -5.83
C VAL A 134 11.24 0.36 -7.12
N LYS A 135 12.52 0.35 -7.49
CA LYS A 135 13.00 -0.35 -8.71
C LYS A 135 12.74 -1.85 -8.63
N GLU A 136 13.05 -2.46 -7.50
CA GLU A 136 12.85 -3.89 -7.25
C GLU A 136 11.38 -4.28 -7.34
N ASP A 137 10.50 -3.50 -6.71
CA ASP A 137 9.08 -3.82 -6.68
C ASP A 137 8.41 -3.54 -8.04
N VAL A 138 8.85 -2.52 -8.80
CA VAL A 138 8.42 -2.31 -10.19
C VAL A 138 8.86 -3.48 -11.08
N GLU A 139 10.11 -3.92 -10.97
CA GLU A 139 10.62 -5.05 -11.75
C GLU A 139 9.92 -6.36 -11.37
N TYR A 140 9.64 -6.56 -10.08
CA TYR A 140 8.85 -7.69 -9.60
C TYR A 140 7.47 -7.71 -10.27
N ILE A 141 6.75 -6.59 -10.33
CA ILE A 141 5.45 -6.52 -11.00
C ILE A 141 5.57 -6.80 -12.50
N LYS A 142 6.53 -6.16 -13.18
CA LYS A 142 6.74 -6.30 -14.64
C LYS A 142 7.09 -7.74 -15.04
N SER A 143 7.90 -8.41 -14.23
CA SER A 143 8.35 -9.79 -14.49
C SER A 143 7.36 -10.86 -14.00
N HIS A 144 6.32 -10.48 -13.24
CA HIS A 144 5.43 -11.46 -12.63
C HIS A 144 4.53 -12.15 -13.66
N PRO A 145 4.51 -13.49 -13.75
CA PRO A 145 3.81 -14.22 -14.82
C PRO A 145 2.27 -14.09 -14.79
N LEU A 146 1.71 -13.66 -13.65
CA LEU A 146 0.27 -13.45 -13.49
C LEU A 146 -0.21 -12.02 -13.83
N VAL A 147 0.71 -11.06 -13.94
CA VAL A 147 0.41 -9.68 -14.35
C VAL A 147 0.18 -9.65 -15.87
N LEU A 148 -0.69 -8.75 -16.35
CA LEU A 148 -0.91 -8.59 -17.79
C LEU A 148 0.41 -8.19 -18.48
N LYS A 149 0.75 -8.86 -19.59
CA LYS A 149 2.03 -8.63 -20.30
C LYS A 149 2.21 -7.20 -20.78
N ASP A 150 1.10 -6.56 -21.19
CA ASP A 150 1.09 -5.20 -21.70
C ASP A 150 0.74 -4.17 -20.61
N ALA A 151 0.78 -4.57 -19.33
CA ALA A 151 0.52 -3.65 -18.23
C ALA A 151 1.56 -2.54 -18.18
N LYS A 152 1.10 -1.30 -18.06
CA LYS A 152 1.98 -0.17 -17.76
C LYS A 152 2.32 -0.21 -16.27
N VAL A 153 3.61 -0.11 -15.94
CA VAL A 153 4.08 -0.10 -14.55
C VAL A 153 5.10 1.02 -14.37
N SER A 154 4.83 1.93 -13.44
CA SER A 154 5.73 3.04 -13.08
C SER A 154 6.00 3.10 -11.58
N GLY A 155 7.18 3.62 -11.20
CA GLY A 155 7.65 3.66 -9.82
C GLY A 155 7.95 5.07 -9.36
N TRP A 156 7.43 5.44 -8.19
CA TRP A 156 7.44 6.80 -7.68
C TRP A 156 7.82 6.84 -6.20
N VAL A 157 8.30 8.00 -5.77
CA VAL A 157 8.51 8.35 -4.36
C VAL A 157 7.62 9.53 -4.01
N HIS A 158 6.80 9.37 -2.97
CA HIS A 158 6.11 10.46 -2.30
C HIS A 158 7.05 11.09 -1.24
N GLU A 159 7.26 12.39 -1.31
CA GLU A 159 8.05 13.15 -0.33
C GLU A 159 7.14 13.65 0.79
N VAL A 160 7.12 12.99 1.94
CA VAL A 160 6.18 13.31 3.05
C VAL A 160 6.41 14.71 3.62
N GLU A 161 7.58 15.29 3.40
CA GLU A 161 7.95 16.63 3.84
C GLU A 161 7.32 17.74 2.98
N THR A 162 7.04 17.45 1.70
CA THR A 162 6.59 18.46 0.72
C THR A 162 5.25 18.12 0.07
N GLY A 163 4.80 16.87 0.14
CA GLY A 163 3.66 16.33 -0.58
C GLY A 163 3.91 16.11 -2.08
N LYS A 164 5.14 16.34 -2.57
CA LYS A 164 5.48 16.12 -3.98
C LYS A 164 5.67 14.63 -4.27
N ILE A 165 5.49 14.29 -5.54
CA ILE A 165 5.88 12.98 -6.06
C ILE A 165 7.00 13.17 -7.09
N ARG A 166 7.94 12.22 -7.11
CA ARG A 166 8.99 12.14 -8.11
C ARG A 166 9.07 10.74 -8.68
N GLN A 167 9.30 10.65 -9.99
CA GLN A 167 9.43 9.37 -10.66
C GLN A 167 10.83 8.80 -10.45
N VAL A 168 10.92 7.48 -10.30
CA VAL A 168 12.16 6.72 -10.20
C VAL A 168 12.35 5.80 -11.40
N VAL A 169 11.26 5.21 -11.92
CA VAL A 169 11.25 4.28 -13.07
C VAL A 169 10.02 4.49 -13.96
#